data_AF-A0A2P2DAH1-F1
#
_entry.id   AF-A0A2P2DAH1-F1
#
_cell.length_a   1.000
_cell.length_b   1.000
_cell.length_c   1.000
_cell.angle_alpha   90.00
_cell.angle_beta   90.00
_cell.angle_gamma   90.00
#
_symmetry.space_group_name_H-M   'P 1'
#
loop_
_entity.id
_entity.type
_entity.pdbx_description
1 polymer ?
#
loop_
_entity_poly.entity_id
_entity_poly.type
_entity_poly.pdbx_seq_one_letter_code
_entity_poly.pdbx_strand_id
1 'polypeptide(L)'
;MRISRSIIICLIVVGFSLTAQSKAPLGESEIKGSKKIEFINRSLRKASDDIIQENTETGKKLAETLAKENSATVDGVKIQRILPGADGKLGADILIISESQSFDHINSIARILASYIEKSFQYKVGNAETLAQYILYYNATHRKDAKFFGKKYTSGVMEVTSPDKLGIDTVYKNWPGKTQIIIPIEGNILKDNGKDVTTDELEKDVNRTVKDKEKDPATKQKMEDEAKKMDKLQTDKIKDEKKVLQDKKDEVSKEGKDLQDKKEALKKQEAEAVASLNELKKDPVKNKAEIEKKTEEVKKIEQEKKQTDEKSQAVEAKKEELNKKEEQLAKKEEARTGTTTSSDGAKKDDTVQKVEAKVEELKTELAQTKEELKKKEEQSDNVVNNKILFMKFIKYDTDGHYSNELWAIDPAKDDALFKSPYNNICSKEFKEIANQGVLVLGYDGEKVETRKHKLVLLDPDKLGVKKTSESADIFWRTPMINREDKIYVIEKVKDKYHVSRFKSDLTFEKRTEEPVEENSELTFFGDKIYVTGKPKEGDKTTIKVFKKEDLSLLKTIAP
;
A
#
# COMPACT_ATOMS: atom_id res chain seq x y z
N MET A 1 -88.15 1.95 58.62
CA MET A 1 -88.67 3.33 58.46
C MET A 1 -87.94 4.26 59.44
N ARG A 2 -86.84 4.88 59.01
CA ARG A 2 -86.33 6.19 59.44
C ARG A 2 -85.17 6.54 58.50
N ILE A 3 -85.19 7.80 58.10
CA ILE A 3 -84.70 8.36 56.84
C ILE A 3 -83.52 9.30 57.13
N SER A 4 -82.58 9.36 56.18
CA SER A 4 -81.61 10.44 55.91
C SER A 4 -80.50 10.67 56.94
N ARG A 5 -79.26 11.05 56.57
CA ARG A 5 -78.86 12.02 55.53
C ARG A 5 -77.53 11.65 54.87
N SER A 6 -77.49 11.94 53.58
CA SER A 6 -76.31 12.09 52.74
C SER A 6 -75.36 13.16 53.27
N ILE A 7 -74.05 12.85 53.26
CA ILE A 7 -72.99 13.86 53.10
C ILE A 7 -72.01 13.31 52.07
N ILE A 8 -71.99 13.98 50.92
CA ILE A 8 -70.98 13.87 49.86
C ILE A 8 -69.77 14.68 50.31
N ILE A 9 -68.61 14.04 50.43
CA ILE A 9 -67.31 14.71 50.45
C ILE A 9 -66.45 14.06 49.37
N CYS A 10 -66.33 14.77 48.25
CA CYS A 10 -65.29 14.57 47.26
C CYS A 10 -63.95 14.98 47.87
N LEU A 11 -63.05 14.02 48.06
CA LEU A 11 -61.64 14.27 48.30
C LEU A 11 -60.83 13.54 47.24
N ILE A 12 -60.53 14.29 46.17
CA ILE A 12 -59.56 13.95 45.15
C ILE A 12 -58.18 14.11 45.81
N VAL A 13 -57.54 12.98 46.11
CA VAL A 13 -56.09 12.92 46.35
C VAL A 13 -55.50 12.02 45.29
N VAL A 14 -54.70 12.63 44.43
CA VAL A 14 -53.86 12.01 43.41
C VAL A 14 -52.78 11.20 44.13
N GLY A 15 -53.00 9.89 44.26
CA GLY A 15 -51.98 8.93 44.69
C GLY A 15 -51.22 8.41 43.47
N PHE A 16 -50.03 8.96 43.24
CA PHE A 16 -49.09 8.46 42.25
C PHE A 16 -48.69 7.00 42.54
N SER A 17 -48.70 6.23 41.47
CA SER A 17 -48.36 4.82 41.34
C SER A 17 -46.94 4.48 41.83
N LEU A 18 -46.82 3.46 42.68
CA LEU A 18 -45.59 2.67 42.84
C LEU A 18 -45.97 1.20 43.08
N THR A 19 -46.61 0.57 42.10
CA THR A 19 -46.65 -0.89 42.00
C THR A 19 -45.38 -1.36 41.31
N ALA A 20 -44.51 -2.00 42.09
CA ALA A 20 -43.36 -2.74 41.61
C ALA A 20 -43.80 -3.79 40.57
N GLN A 21 -43.50 -3.58 39.30
CA GLN A 21 -43.54 -4.62 38.29
C GLN A 21 -42.22 -5.38 38.30
N SER A 22 -42.23 -6.54 38.95
CA SER A 22 -41.32 -7.64 38.65
C SER A 22 -41.49 -8.05 37.18
N LYS A 23 -40.48 -7.83 36.34
CA LYS A 23 -40.37 -8.51 35.04
C LYS A 23 -39.55 -9.78 35.21
N ALA A 24 -40.26 -10.89 35.40
CA ALA A 24 -39.78 -12.25 35.14
C ALA A 24 -39.85 -12.55 33.62
N PRO A 25 -39.19 -13.62 33.14
CA PRO A 25 -38.40 -13.62 31.89
C PRO A 25 -39.11 -14.25 30.67
N LEU A 26 -38.39 -14.19 29.54
CA LEU A 26 -38.55 -14.93 28.28
C LEU A 26 -39.74 -14.53 27.38
N GLY A 27 -39.42 -13.64 26.43
CA GLY A 27 -39.97 -13.68 25.08
C GLY A 27 -38.89 -14.15 24.12
N GLU A 28 -38.75 -15.47 23.98
CA GLU A 28 -38.13 -16.08 22.80
C GLU A 28 -39.09 -15.89 21.62
N SER A 29 -38.85 -14.84 20.84
CA SER A 29 -39.29 -14.78 19.44
C SER A 29 -38.64 -13.56 18.78
N GLU A 30 -37.68 -13.86 17.90
CA GLU A 30 -37.32 -12.99 16.77
C GLU A 30 -36.80 -11.58 17.08
N ILE A 31 -35.56 -11.49 17.59
CA ILE A 31 -34.66 -10.40 17.17
C ILE A 31 -33.87 -10.88 15.95
N LYS A 32 -34.58 -11.11 14.83
CA LYS A 32 -33.96 -11.07 13.51
C LYS A 32 -33.85 -9.61 13.13
N GLY A 33 -32.70 -8.98 13.38
CA GLY A 33 -32.58 -7.55 13.06
C GLY A 33 -31.29 -6.79 13.34
N SER A 34 -30.21 -7.40 13.84
CA SER A 34 -28.82 -6.88 13.76
C SER A 34 -27.93 -7.73 14.68
N LYS A 35 -26.97 -8.50 14.14
CA LYS A 35 -25.92 -9.08 14.99
C LYS A 35 -24.85 -8.00 15.18
N LYS A 36 -24.99 -7.19 16.23
CA LYS A 36 -23.89 -6.37 16.77
C LYS A 36 -22.73 -7.30 17.11
N ILE A 37 -21.54 -7.08 16.55
CA ILE A 37 -20.36 -7.88 16.89
C ILE A 37 -19.69 -7.24 18.10
N GLU A 38 -20.20 -7.56 19.28
CA GLU A 38 -19.62 -7.14 20.56
C GLU A 38 -19.29 -8.38 21.40
N PHE A 39 -18.01 -8.56 21.71
CA PHE A 39 -17.54 -9.70 22.50
C PHE A 39 -17.77 -9.46 24.00
N ILE A 40 -18.45 -10.41 24.64
CA ILE A 40 -18.69 -10.45 26.09
C ILE A 40 -17.55 -11.24 26.74
N ASN A 41 -16.68 -10.52 27.45
CA ASN A 41 -15.51 -11.05 28.14
C ASN A 41 -15.87 -11.56 29.54
N ARG A 42 -15.08 -12.51 30.08
CA ARG A 42 -15.19 -12.96 31.47
C ARG A 42 -14.68 -11.92 32.45
N SER A 43 -13.63 -11.19 32.06
CA SER A 43 -12.98 -10.18 32.87
C SER A 43 -12.78 -8.91 32.06
N LEU A 44 -13.04 -7.76 32.68
CA LEU A 44 -12.70 -6.43 32.15
C LEU A 44 -11.35 -5.92 32.69
N ARG A 45 -10.66 -6.72 33.52
CA ARG A 45 -9.34 -6.37 34.02
C ARG A 45 -8.33 -6.36 32.88
N LYS A 46 -7.42 -5.37 32.92
CA LYS A 46 -6.28 -5.34 32.01
C LYS A 46 -5.44 -6.61 32.20
N ALA A 47 -4.99 -7.19 31.09
CA ALA A 47 -4.07 -8.33 31.13
C ALA A 47 -2.75 -7.92 31.81
N SER A 48 -2.19 -8.82 32.62
CA SER A 48 -0.82 -8.69 33.13
C SER A 48 0.19 -8.86 31.99
N ASP A 49 1.43 -8.42 32.22
CA ASP A 49 2.50 -8.56 31.25
C ASP A 49 2.78 -10.03 30.93
N ASP A 50 2.72 -10.91 31.94
CA ASP A 50 2.85 -12.37 31.77
C ASP A 50 1.82 -12.93 30.78
N ILE A 51 0.54 -12.54 30.91
CA ILE A 51 -0.53 -12.98 30.00
C ILE A 51 -0.29 -12.43 28.59
N ILE A 52 0.18 -11.18 28.47
CA ILE A 52 0.49 -10.59 27.16
C ILE A 52 1.63 -11.38 26.50
N GLN A 53 2.69 -11.68 27.25
CA GLN A 53 3.84 -12.45 26.77
C GLN A 53 3.43 -13.88 26.40
N GLU A 54 2.70 -14.60 27.25
CA GLU A 54 2.25 -15.97 27.01
C GLU A 54 1.42 -16.08 25.72
N ASN A 55 0.46 -15.18 25.52
CA ASN A 55 -0.36 -15.16 24.30
C ASN A 55 0.50 -14.90 23.05
N THR A 56 1.46 -13.97 23.15
CA THR A 56 2.37 -13.61 22.06
C THR A 56 3.26 -14.81 21.70
N GLU A 57 3.84 -15.47 22.70
CA GLU A 57 4.68 -16.65 22.53
C GLU A 57 3.91 -17.83 21.96
N THR A 58 2.67 -18.04 22.41
CA THR A 58 1.78 -19.08 21.88
C THR A 58 1.60 -18.91 20.37
N GLY A 59 1.25 -17.70 19.92
CA GLY A 59 1.10 -17.40 18.48
C GLY A 59 2.37 -17.66 17.67
N LYS A 60 3.54 -17.25 18.21
CA LYS A 60 4.84 -17.46 17.55
C LYS A 60 5.22 -18.95 17.47
N LYS A 61 5.10 -19.69 18.56
CA LYS A 61 5.40 -21.13 18.63
C LYS A 61 4.50 -21.94 17.69
N LEU A 62 3.22 -21.57 17.57
CA LEU A 62 2.30 -22.16 16.59
C LEU A 62 2.81 -21.96 15.16
N ALA A 63 3.20 -20.73 14.79
CA ALA A 63 3.72 -20.45 13.45
C ALA A 63 5.05 -21.15 13.16
N GLU A 64 5.97 -21.20 14.12
CA GLU A 64 7.27 -21.86 13.97
C GLU A 64 7.16 -23.38 13.82
N THR A 65 6.24 -23.99 14.57
CA THR A 65 5.98 -25.43 14.47
C THR A 65 5.25 -25.77 13.16
N LEU A 66 4.25 -24.97 12.78
CA LEU A 66 3.52 -25.12 11.52
C LEU A 66 4.37 -24.83 10.26
N ALA A 67 5.55 -24.21 10.41
CA ALA A 67 6.50 -24.11 9.31
C ALA A 67 7.17 -25.45 8.97
N LYS A 68 7.20 -26.39 9.94
CA LYS A 68 7.82 -27.72 9.81
C LYS A 68 6.77 -28.82 9.58
N GLU A 69 5.57 -28.61 10.08
CA GLU A 69 4.47 -29.59 10.07
C GLU A 69 3.16 -28.96 9.57
N ASN A 70 2.16 -29.77 9.22
CA ASN A 70 0.84 -29.27 8.79
C ASN A 70 -0.12 -28.96 9.95
N SER A 71 0.32 -29.18 11.19
CA SER A 71 -0.41 -28.79 12.39
C SER A 71 0.54 -28.45 13.53
N ALA A 72 0.09 -27.64 14.48
CA ALA A 72 0.82 -27.37 15.71
C ALA A 72 -0.15 -27.27 16.89
N THR A 73 0.28 -27.64 18.09
CA THR A 73 -0.49 -27.47 19.33
C THR A 73 0.42 -26.87 20.40
N VAL A 74 -0.03 -25.77 21.01
CA VAL A 74 0.67 -25.06 22.08
C VAL A 74 -0.38 -24.64 23.10
N ASP A 75 -0.20 -25.06 24.37
CA ASP A 75 -1.03 -24.64 25.50
C ASP A 75 -2.54 -24.73 25.25
N GLY A 76 -2.97 -25.87 24.69
CA GLY A 76 -4.39 -26.14 24.41
C GLY A 76 -4.97 -25.34 23.24
N VAL A 77 -4.15 -24.62 22.47
CA VAL A 77 -4.49 -24.02 21.18
C VAL A 77 -3.85 -24.85 20.07
N LYS A 78 -4.66 -25.35 19.14
CA LYS A 78 -4.20 -26.09 17.96
C LYS A 78 -4.38 -25.23 16.72
N ILE A 79 -3.44 -25.31 15.77
CA ILE A 79 -3.62 -24.79 14.42
C ILE A 79 -3.39 -25.89 13.40
N GLN A 80 -4.20 -25.92 12.34
CA GLN A 80 -4.06 -26.88 11.24
C GLN A 80 -4.17 -26.15 9.91
N ARG A 81 -3.22 -26.40 9.01
CA ARG A 81 -3.16 -25.75 7.70
C ARG A 81 -3.74 -26.64 6.61
N ILE A 82 -4.64 -26.07 5.82
CA ILE A 82 -5.18 -26.66 4.60
C ILE A 82 -4.93 -25.67 3.45
N LEU A 83 -4.16 -26.09 2.46
CA LEU A 83 -3.77 -25.23 1.34
C LEU A 83 -4.96 -24.90 0.41
N PRO A 84 -4.92 -23.75 -0.29
CA PRO A 84 -5.90 -23.43 -1.32
C PRO A 84 -5.84 -24.44 -2.47
N GLY A 85 -6.99 -24.68 -3.10
CA GLY A 85 -7.16 -25.64 -4.19
C GLY A 85 -6.97 -24.99 -5.56
N ALA A 86 -6.80 -25.83 -6.60
CA ALA A 86 -6.76 -25.37 -8.00
C ALA A 86 -8.13 -24.93 -8.54
N ASP A 87 -9.22 -25.21 -7.80
CA ASP A 87 -10.61 -24.86 -8.13
C ASP A 87 -10.95 -23.39 -7.83
N GLY A 88 -9.97 -22.60 -7.40
CA GLY A 88 -10.15 -21.19 -7.03
C GLY A 88 -10.78 -20.98 -5.65
N LYS A 89 -10.99 -22.05 -4.86
CA LYS A 89 -11.47 -21.93 -3.49
C LYS A 89 -10.33 -21.67 -2.51
N LEU A 90 -10.68 -21.00 -1.41
CA LEU A 90 -9.74 -20.63 -0.36
C LEU A 90 -9.30 -21.85 0.44
N GLY A 91 -8.03 -21.86 0.82
CA GLY A 91 -7.54 -22.69 1.91
C GLY A 91 -7.86 -22.03 3.26
N ALA A 92 -7.45 -22.67 4.35
CA ALA A 92 -7.47 -22.04 5.66
C ALA A 92 -6.36 -22.54 6.58
N ASP A 93 -5.90 -21.64 7.46
CA ASP A 93 -5.35 -22.06 8.74
C ASP A 93 -6.47 -22.04 9.78
N ILE A 94 -6.67 -23.15 10.48
CA ILE A 94 -7.81 -23.37 11.36
C ILE A 94 -7.31 -23.40 12.79
N LEU A 95 -7.57 -22.34 13.55
CA LEU A 95 -7.21 -22.25 14.96
C LEU A 95 -8.35 -22.82 15.82
N ILE A 96 -8.02 -23.80 16.63
CA ILE A 96 -8.95 -24.57 17.47
C ILE A 96 -8.60 -24.32 18.93
N ILE A 97 -9.60 -23.92 19.72
CA ILE A 97 -9.46 -23.77 21.17
C ILE A 97 -9.97 -25.06 21.82
N SER A 98 -9.07 -25.77 22.53
CA SER A 98 -9.44 -26.99 23.27
C SER A 98 -10.40 -26.70 24.41
N GLU A 99 -11.05 -27.74 24.93
CA GLU A 99 -11.97 -27.60 26.06
C GLU A 99 -11.24 -27.23 27.36
N SER A 100 -9.98 -27.65 27.52
CA SER A 100 -9.14 -27.32 28.66
C SER A 100 -8.64 -25.88 28.64
N GLN A 101 -8.70 -25.19 27.49
CA GLN A 101 -8.17 -23.84 27.36
C GLN A 101 -9.27 -22.78 27.41
N SER A 102 -9.11 -21.82 28.32
CA SER A 102 -10.07 -20.73 28.51
C SER A 102 -9.38 -19.37 28.44
N PHE A 103 -10.06 -18.41 27.82
CA PHE A 103 -9.57 -17.04 27.72
C PHE A 103 -10.56 -16.11 28.40
N ASP A 104 -10.06 -15.26 29.29
CA ASP A 104 -10.90 -14.32 30.02
C ASP A 104 -11.35 -13.13 29.15
N HIS A 105 -10.62 -12.85 28.07
CA HIS A 105 -10.87 -11.72 27.19
C HIS A 105 -10.51 -12.04 25.74
N ILE A 106 -11.31 -11.53 24.80
CA ILE A 106 -11.09 -11.69 23.35
C ILE A 106 -9.70 -11.23 22.89
N ASN A 107 -9.10 -10.25 23.58
CA ASN A 107 -7.79 -9.72 23.26
C ASN A 107 -6.67 -10.75 23.46
N SER A 108 -6.87 -11.76 24.31
CA SER A 108 -5.91 -12.86 24.42
C SER A 108 -5.87 -13.68 23.12
N ILE A 109 -7.04 -14.01 22.58
CA ILE A 109 -7.16 -14.71 21.29
C ILE A 109 -6.65 -13.82 20.15
N ALA A 110 -6.98 -12.53 20.16
CA ALA A 110 -6.48 -11.58 19.16
C ALA A 110 -4.95 -11.47 19.16
N ARG A 111 -4.29 -11.47 20.32
CA ARG A 111 -2.81 -11.48 20.43
C ARG A 111 -2.20 -12.75 19.87
N ILE A 112 -2.77 -13.92 20.20
CA ILE A 112 -2.32 -15.21 19.64
C ILE A 112 -2.40 -15.17 18.11
N LEU A 113 -3.55 -14.73 17.57
CA LEU A 113 -3.75 -14.59 16.13
C LEU A 113 -2.78 -13.59 15.51
N ALA A 114 -2.59 -12.41 16.10
CA ALA A 114 -1.71 -11.37 15.57
C ALA A 114 -0.27 -11.86 15.50
N SER A 115 0.27 -12.43 16.58
CA SER A 115 1.65 -12.96 16.60
C SER A 115 1.83 -14.17 15.67
N TYR A 116 0.79 -14.99 15.52
CA TYR A 116 0.77 -16.04 14.52
C TYR A 116 0.81 -15.48 13.09
N ILE A 117 -0.01 -14.47 12.77
CA ILE A 117 -0.09 -13.87 11.44
C ILE A 117 1.21 -13.14 11.09
N GLU A 118 1.76 -12.38 12.03
CA GLU A 118 3.05 -11.72 11.92
C GLU A 118 4.13 -12.72 11.51
N LYS A 119 4.25 -13.83 12.24
CA LYS A 119 5.30 -14.81 12.01
C LYS A 119 5.05 -15.67 10.76
N SER A 120 3.82 -16.14 10.53
CA SER A 120 3.50 -17.09 9.45
C SER A 120 3.36 -16.44 8.08
N PHE A 121 2.94 -15.17 8.02
CA PHE A 121 2.68 -14.45 6.76
C PHE A 121 3.52 -13.16 6.61
N GLN A 122 4.41 -12.90 7.56
CA GLN A 122 5.39 -11.81 7.53
C GLN A 122 4.74 -10.42 7.45
N TYR A 123 3.59 -10.24 8.11
CA TYR A 123 2.98 -8.92 8.27
C TYR A 123 3.67 -8.14 9.38
N LYS A 124 3.76 -6.80 9.22
CA LYS A 124 4.16 -5.89 10.30
C LYS A 124 3.20 -6.02 11.48
N VAL A 125 3.69 -5.87 12.72
CA VAL A 125 2.91 -6.02 13.97
C VAL A 125 1.54 -5.36 13.90
N GLY A 126 1.46 -4.05 13.61
CA GLY A 126 0.18 -3.32 13.55
C GLY A 126 -0.77 -3.81 12.44
N ASN A 127 -0.23 -4.33 11.34
CA ASN A 127 -1.06 -4.93 10.28
C ASN A 127 -1.58 -6.30 10.72
N ALA A 128 -0.75 -7.11 11.39
CA ALA A 128 -1.16 -8.39 11.93
C ALA A 128 -2.23 -8.26 13.02
N GLU A 129 -2.15 -7.23 13.87
CA GLU A 129 -3.21 -6.88 14.84
C GLU A 129 -4.53 -6.54 14.15
N THR A 130 -4.48 -5.74 13.09
CA THR A 130 -5.67 -5.38 12.28
C THR A 130 -6.29 -6.64 11.66
N LEU A 131 -5.47 -7.52 11.06
CA LEU A 131 -5.95 -8.76 10.47
C LEU A 131 -6.55 -9.71 11.51
N ALA A 132 -5.92 -9.85 12.68
CA ALA A 132 -6.46 -10.66 13.77
C ALA A 132 -7.86 -10.20 14.18
N GLN A 133 -8.08 -8.88 14.27
CA GLN A 133 -9.38 -8.32 14.57
C GLN A 133 -10.42 -8.62 13.48
N TYR A 134 -10.05 -8.45 12.20
CA TYR A 134 -10.92 -8.76 11.06
C TYR A 134 -11.27 -10.25 10.98
N ILE A 135 -10.31 -11.13 11.25
CA ILE A 135 -10.53 -12.59 11.31
C ILE A 135 -11.54 -12.92 12.41
N LEU A 136 -11.42 -12.31 13.59
CA LEU A 136 -12.39 -12.52 14.67
C LEU A 136 -13.79 -12.05 14.29
N TYR A 137 -13.92 -10.89 13.65
CA TYR A 137 -15.21 -10.38 13.17
C TYR A 137 -15.82 -11.23 12.05
N TYR A 138 -15.00 -11.66 11.09
CA TYR A 138 -15.40 -12.58 10.03
C TYR A 138 -15.96 -13.89 10.62
N ASN A 139 -15.24 -14.49 11.55
CA ASN A 139 -15.65 -15.74 12.20
C ASN A 139 -16.85 -15.59 13.14
N ALA A 140 -17.01 -14.44 13.80
CA ALA A 140 -18.18 -14.16 14.62
C ALA A 140 -19.44 -13.95 13.78
N THR A 141 -19.30 -13.25 12.65
CA THR A 141 -20.39 -13.00 11.69
C THR A 141 -20.96 -14.31 11.14
N HIS A 142 -20.05 -15.23 10.76
CA HIS A 142 -20.38 -16.50 10.12
C HIS A 142 -20.39 -17.69 11.08
N ARG A 143 -20.51 -17.45 12.39
CA ARG A 143 -20.55 -18.52 13.41
C ARG A 143 -21.61 -19.58 13.07
N LYS A 144 -21.20 -20.86 13.01
CA LYS A 144 -22.00 -22.04 12.62
C LYS A 144 -22.56 -22.01 11.18
N ASP A 145 -22.13 -21.09 10.33
CA ASP A 145 -22.61 -20.99 8.95
C ASP A 145 -21.82 -21.92 8.01
N ALA A 146 -21.99 -23.23 8.18
CA ALA A 146 -21.31 -24.23 7.35
C ALA A 146 -21.59 -24.07 5.86
N LYS A 147 -22.76 -23.51 5.49
CA LYS A 147 -23.13 -23.24 4.09
C LYS A 147 -22.27 -22.13 3.50
N PHE A 148 -22.04 -21.05 4.25
CA PHE A 148 -21.15 -19.97 3.86
C PHE A 148 -19.72 -20.49 3.65
N PHE A 149 -19.17 -21.23 4.62
CA PHE A 149 -17.82 -21.78 4.52
C PHE A 149 -17.69 -22.81 3.38
N GLY A 150 -18.64 -23.73 3.22
CA GLY A 150 -18.61 -24.73 2.14
C GLY A 150 -18.66 -24.14 0.72
N LYS A 151 -19.21 -22.92 0.57
CA LYS A 151 -19.20 -22.20 -0.72
C LYS A 151 -17.83 -21.61 -1.05
N LYS A 152 -17.09 -21.13 -0.05
CA LYS A 152 -15.86 -20.34 -0.25
C LYS A 152 -14.56 -21.15 -0.11
N TYR A 153 -14.59 -22.21 0.68
CA TYR A 153 -13.39 -22.96 1.06
C TYR A 153 -13.37 -24.34 0.42
N THR A 154 -12.16 -24.89 0.28
CA THR A 154 -11.93 -26.24 -0.27
C THR A 154 -12.63 -27.33 0.57
N SER A 155 -12.89 -28.49 -0.03
CA SER A 155 -13.45 -29.64 0.71
C SER A 155 -12.56 -30.06 1.89
N GLY A 156 -11.24 -29.98 1.73
CA GLY A 156 -10.29 -30.29 2.80
C GLY A 156 -10.45 -29.41 4.04
N VAL A 157 -10.84 -28.13 3.90
CA VAL A 157 -11.18 -27.27 5.03
C VAL A 157 -12.45 -27.76 5.72
N MET A 158 -13.45 -28.16 4.94
CA MET A 158 -14.73 -28.64 5.47
C MET A 158 -14.62 -29.99 6.17
N GLU A 159 -13.72 -30.87 5.72
CA GLU A 159 -13.47 -32.20 6.32
C GLU A 159 -12.91 -32.13 7.74
N VAL A 160 -12.12 -31.10 8.04
CA VAL A 160 -11.46 -30.94 9.36
C VAL A 160 -12.19 -29.97 10.29
N THR A 161 -13.30 -29.39 9.82
CA THR A 161 -14.15 -28.50 10.61
C THR A 161 -15.44 -29.18 11.04
N SER A 162 -16.02 -28.69 12.13
CA SER A 162 -17.29 -29.18 12.66
C SER A 162 -18.32 -28.05 12.59
N PRO A 163 -19.52 -28.27 12.00
CA PRO A 163 -20.55 -27.23 11.88
C PRO A 163 -20.86 -26.50 13.19
N ASP A 164 -20.90 -27.23 14.30
CA ASP A 164 -21.16 -26.66 15.61
C ASP A 164 -20.01 -25.87 16.23
N LYS A 165 -18.79 -25.99 15.71
CA LYS A 165 -17.58 -25.32 16.22
C LYS A 165 -17.03 -24.26 15.26
N LEU A 166 -17.46 -24.25 13.99
CA LEU A 166 -17.07 -23.27 12.98
C LEU A 166 -17.32 -21.83 13.42
N GLY A 167 -16.28 -21.00 13.43
CA GLY A 167 -16.28 -19.62 13.88
C GLY A 167 -16.04 -19.46 15.38
N ILE A 168 -16.21 -18.23 15.87
CA ILE A 168 -16.12 -17.88 17.30
C ILE A 168 -17.41 -17.24 17.79
N ASP A 169 -17.87 -17.63 18.98
CA ASP A 169 -19.04 -17.02 19.61
C ASP A 169 -18.70 -15.64 20.20
N THR A 170 -19.65 -14.73 20.36
CA THR A 170 -19.39 -13.46 21.04
C THR A 170 -19.30 -13.62 22.56
N VAL A 171 -19.73 -14.74 23.13
CA VAL A 171 -19.74 -14.98 24.58
C VAL A 171 -18.60 -15.90 25.02
N TYR A 172 -17.77 -15.45 25.98
CA TYR A 172 -16.60 -16.19 26.45
C TYR A 172 -16.87 -17.65 26.89
N LYS A 173 -18.06 -17.92 27.45
CA LYS A 173 -18.46 -19.26 27.92
C LYS A 173 -18.52 -20.29 26.80
N ASN A 174 -18.67 -19.83 25.56
CA ASN A 174 -18.77 -20.66 24.37
C ASN A 174 -17.45 -20.74 23.60
N TRP A 175 -16.33 -20.20 24.13
CA TRP A 175 -15.04 -20.32 23.45
C TRP A 175 -14.37 -21.68 23.64
N PRO A 176 -14.16 -22.18 24.88
CA PRO A 176 -13.47 -23.44 25.12
C PRO A 176 -14.18 -24.63 24.45
N GLY A 177 -13.43 -25.44 23.69
CA GLY A 177 -13.91 -26.67 23.05
C GLY A 177 -14.95 -26.49 21.92
N LYS A 178 -15.43 -25.26 21.69
CA LYS A 178 -16.53 -24.92 20.78
C LYS A 178 -16.16 -23.90 19.70
N THR A 179 -14.86 -23.65 19.52
CA THR A 179 -14.34 -22.62 18.59
C THR A 179 -13.35 -23.22 17.60
N GLN A 180 -13.60 -22.95 16.32
CA GLN A 180 -12.69 -23.18 15.19
C GLN A 180 -12.65 -21.90 14.34
N ILE A 181 -11.64 -21.07 14.57
CA ILE A 181 -11.43 -19.82 13.85
C ILE A 181 -10.76 -20.14 12.51
N ILE A 182 -11.41 -19.70 11.43
CA ILE A 182 -10.94 -19.82 10.06
C ILE A 182 -10.12 -18.59 9.70
N ILE A 183 -8.84 -18.78 9.44
CA ILE A 183 -7.94 -17.77 8.85
C ILE A 183 -7.88 -18.06 7.36
N PRO A 184 -8.50 -17.21 6.50
CA PRO A 184 -8.62 -17.51 5.09
C PRO A 184 -7.30 -17.30 4.35
N ILE A 185 -6.85 -18.31 3.61
CA ILE A 185 -5.59 -18.25 2.86
C ILE A 185 -5.80 -18.39 1.35
N GLU A 186 -5.04 -17.60 0.61
CA GLU A 186 -4.95 -17.63 -0.85
C GLU A 186 -3.51 -17.95 -1.30
N GLY A 187 -3.34 -18.41 -2.53
CA GLY A 187 -2.02 -18.55 -3.13
C GLY A 187 -1.42 -17.17 -3.43
N ASN A 188 -0.15 -16.96 -3.09
CA ASN A 188 0.55 -15.71 -3.38
C ASN A 188 1.99 -15.97 -3.83
N ILE A 189 2.21 -15.84 -5.14
CA ILE A 189 3.50 -16.07 -5.80
C ILE A 189 4.57 -15.06 -5.40
N LEU A 190 4.18 -13.91 -4.82
CA LEU A 190 5.10 -12.87 -4.40
C LEU A 190 5.70 -13.18 -3.02
N LYS A 191 5.11 -14.10 -2.26
CA LYS A 191 5.58 -14.51 -0.93
C LYS A 191 6.43 -15.78 -1.04
N ASP A 192 7.48 -15.89 -0.23
CA ASP A 192 8.38 -17.04 -0.23
C ASP A 192 7.68 -18.35 0.14
N ASN A 193 6.68 -18.27 1.02
CA ASN A 193 5.88 -19.41 1.46
C ASN A 193 4.72 -19.76 0.50
N GLY A 194 4.60 -19.03 -0.63
CA GLY A 194 3.60 -19.23 -1.69
C GLY A 194 2.16 -18.90 -1.29
N LYS A 195 1.93 -18.27 -0.14
CA LYS A 195 0.58 -18.09 0.42
C LYS A 195 0.43 -16.80 1.22
N ASP A 196 -0.80 -16.34 1.33
CA ASP A 196 -1.11 -15.14 2.08
C ASP A 196 -2.52 -15.18 2.67
N VAL A 197 -2.78 -14.33 3.66
CA VAL A 197 -4.14 -14.08 4.14
C VAL A 197 -4.90 -13.30 3.08
N THR A 198 -6.11 -13.74 2.73
CA THR A 198 -6.94 -13.04 1.73
C THR A 198 -7.62 -11.81 2.34
N THR A 199 -6.91 -10.69 2.25
CA THR A 199 -7.31 -9.41 2.87
C THR A 199 -8.55 -8.82 2.24
N ASP A 200 -8.78 -9.01 0.94
CA ASP A 200 -9.95 -8.45 0.24
C ASP A 200 -11.25 -9.14 0.66
N GLU A 201 -11.19 -10.46 0.87
CA GLU A 201 -12.33 -11.24 1.38
C GLU A 201 -12.72 -10.80 2.79
N LEU A 202 -11.73 -10.67 3.68
CA LEU A 202 -11.94 -10.19 5.04
C LEU A 202 -12.56 -8.80 5.04
N GLU A 203 -11.98 -7.87 4.28
CA GLU A 203 -12.49 -6.50 4.18
C GLU A 203 -13.93 -6.48 3.66
N LYS A 204 -14.20 -7.17 2.54
CA LYS A 204 -15.51 -7.18 1.89
C LYS A 204 -16.62 -7.68 2.83
N ASP A 205 -16.39 -8.80 3.51
CA ASP A 205 -17.42 -9.39 4.36
C ASP A 205 -17.57 -8.68 5.71
N VAL A 206 -16.46 -8.22 6.31
CA VAL A 206 -16.52 -7.46 7.57
C VAL A 206 -17.13 -6.07 7.32
N ASN A 207 -16.66 -5.31 6.34
CA ASN A 207 -17.16 -3.96 6.07
C ASN A 207 -18.61 -3.93 5.61
N ARG A 208 -19.09 -4.95 4.89
CA ARG A 208 -20.52 -5.11 4.59
C ARG A 208 -21.34 -5.27 5.88
N THR A 209 -20.82 -6.04 6.83
CA THR A 209 -21.48 -6.26 8.12
C THR A 209 -21.55 -4.96 8.95
N VAL A 210 -20.53 -4.10 8.85
CA VAL A 210 -20.49 -2.75 9.45
C VAL A 210 -21.55 -1.83 8.82
N LYS A 211 -21.57 -1.73 7.48
CA LYS A 211 -22.42 -0.77 6.74
C LYS A 211 -23.91 -1.04 6.87
N ASP A 212 -24.32 -2.31 6.87
CA ASP A 212 -25.74 -2.66 6.74
C ASP A 212 -26.49 -2.83 8.08
N LYS A 213 -25.78 -2.94 9.22
CA LYS A 213 -26.37 -3.53 10.44
C LYS A 213 -26.04 -2.86 11.78
N GLU A 214 -25.09 -1.93 11.86
CA GLU A 214 -24.73 -1.27 13.12
C GLU A 214 -25.47 0.07 13.29
N LYS A 215 -26.22 0.21 14.40
CA LYS A 215 -27.02 1.40 14.71
C LYS A 215 -26.45 2.20 15.89
N ASP A 216 -25.55 1.62 16.68
CA ASP A 216 -24.90 2.29 17.80
C ASP A 216 -23.76 3.21 17.31
N PRO A 217 -23.78 4.52 17.62
CA PRO A 217 -22.76 5.47 17.16
C PRO A 217 -21.34 5.12 17.62
N ALA A 218 -21.16 4.63 18.84
CA ALA A 218 -19.84 4.31 19.39
C ALA A 218 -19.23 3.07 18.73
N THR A 219 -20.05 2.03 18.50
CA THR A 219 -19.64 0.82 17.79
C THR A 219 -19.36 1.11 16.32
N LYS A 220 -20.19 1.94 15.68
CA LYS A 220 -19.98 2.40 14.31
C LYS A 220 -18.66 3.16 14.14
N GLN A 221 -18.35 4.12 15.02
CA GLN A 221 -17.08 4.84 14.98
C GLN A 221 -15.87 3.90 15.12
N LYS A 222 -15.92 2.96 16.07
CA LYS A 222 -14.84 1.96 16.23
C LYS A 222 -14.66 1.11 14.97
N MET A 223 -15.74 0.67 14.35
CA MET A 223 -15.68 -0.11 13.12
C MET A 223 -15.17 0.72 11.93
N GLU A 224 -15.51 2.00 11.85
CA GLU A 224 -14.95 2.92 10.83
C GLU A 224 -13.43 3.13 11.02
N ASP A 225 -12.96 3.20 12.26
CA ASP A 225 -11.52 3.31 12.55
C ASP A 225 -10.78 2.00 12.21
N GLU A 226 -11.37 0.83 12.48
CA GLU A 226 -10.85 -0.46 12.01
C GLU A 226 -10.90 -0.59 10.47
N ALA A 227 -11.91 -0.01 9.82
CA ALA A 227 -11.99 0.08 8.35
C ALA A 227 -10.85 0.91 7.76
N LYS A 228 -10.53 2.06 8.35
CA LYS A 228 -9.38 2.89 7.92
C LYS A 228 -8.05 2.17 8.10
N LYS A 229 -7.88 1.41 9.18
CA LYS A 229 -6.67 0.59 9.38
C LYS A 229 -6.55 -0.49 8.31
N MET A 230 -7.64 -1.16 7.97
CA MET A 230 -7.67 -2.18 6.93
C MET A 230 -7.41 -1.61 5.53
N ASP A 231 -8.01 -0.47 5.21
CA ASP A 231 -7.77 0.25 3.95
C ASP A 231 -6.31 0.66 3.80
N LYS A 232 -5.72 1.22 4.86
CA LYS A 232 -4.29 1.53 4.92
C LYS A 232 -3.44 0.27 4.75
N LEU A 233 -3.77 -0.81 5.45
CA LEU A 233 -3.06 -2.09 5.36
C LEU A 233 -3.03 -2.59 3.91
N GLN A 234 -4.16 -2.52 3.20
CA GLN A 234 -4.24 -2.99 1.83
C GLN A 234 -3.52 -2.07 0.84
N THR A 235 -3.57 -0.76 1.06
CA THR A 235 -2.78 0.21 0.28
C THR A 235 -1.29 -0.07 0.44
N ASP A 236 -0.83 -0.26 1.68
CA ASP A 236 0.56 -0.64 1.98
C ASP A 236 0.91 -2.01 1.36
N LYS A 237 -0.01 -3.00 1.43
CA LYS A 237 0.17 -4.33 0.82
C LYS A 237 0.31 -4.23 -0.70
N ILE A 238 -0.54 -3.48 -1.40
CA ILE A 238 -0.43 -3.29 -2.86
C ILE A 238 0.91 -2.66 -3.22
N LYS A 239 1.33 -1.63 -2.47
CA LYS A 239 2.61 -0.97 -2.71
C LYS A 239 3.80 -1.92 -2.53
N ASP A 240 3.81 -2.68 -1.43
CA ASP A 240 4.86 -3.66 -1.14
C ASP A 240 4.85 -4.80 -2.19
N GLU A 241 3.67 -5.31 -2.56
CA GLU A 241 3.53 -6.35 -3.60
C GLU A 241 3.99 -5.86 -4.99
N LYS A 242 3.72 -4.61 -5.36
CA LYS A 242 4.22 -4.03 -6.61
C LYS A 242 5.74 -3.96 -6.67
N LYS A 243 6.38 -3.56 -5.56
CA LYS A 243 7.83 -3.51 -5.48
C LYS A 243 8.43 -4.92 -5.65
N VAL A 244 7.92 -5.90 -4.90
CA VAL A 244 8.38 -7.29 -4.99
C VAL A 244 8.10 -7.89 -6.38
N LEU A 245 6.96 -7.55 -6.99
CA LEU A 245 6.62 -7.98 -8.34
C LEU A 245 7.64 -7.45 -9.37
N GLN A 246 8.03 -6.18 -9.27
CA GLN A 246 9.02 -5.58 -10.15
C GLN A 246 10.37 -6.27 -9.98
N ASP A 247 10.83 -6.46 -8.74
CA ASP A 247 12.09 -7.16 -8.45
C ASP A 247 12.09 -8.59 -9.05
N LYS A 248 11.00 -9.34 -8.88
CA LYS A 248 10.85 -10.69 -9.46
C LYS A 248 10.78 -10.68 -10.98
N LYS A 249 10.16 -9.68 -11.60
CA LYS A 249 10.15 -9.54 -13.06
C LYS A 249 11.54 -9.29 -13.61
N ASP A 250 12.33 -8.46 -12.95
CA ASP A 250 13.70 -8.16 -13.36
C ASP A 250 14.61 -9.38 -13.19
N GLU A 251 14.43 -10.15 -12.11
CA GLU A 251 15.12 -11.43 -11.90
C GLU A 251 14.77 -12.46 -13.00
N VAL A 252 13.47 -12.67 -13.27
CA VAL A 252 13.00 -13.60 -14.31
C VAL A 252 13.44 -13.17 -15.70
N SER A 253 13.49 -11.86 -15.97
CA SER A 253 14.00 -11.31 -17.24
C SER A 253 15.49 -11.58 -17.43
N LYS A 254 16.31 -11.43 -16.38
CA LYS A 254 17.74 -11.78 -16.39
C LYS A 254 17.93 -13.28 -16.59
N GLU A 255 17.22 -14.12 -15.82
CA GLU A 255 17.27 -15.58 -15.98
C GLU A 255 16.89 -16.01 -17.40
N GLY A 256 15.89 -15.35 -18.01
CA GLY A 256 15.49 -15.59 -19.39
C GLY A 256 16.59 -15.26 -20.41
N LYS A 257 17.31 -14.14 -20.24
CA LYS A 257 18.44 -13.76 -21.10
C LYS A 257 19.60 -14.74 -20.96
N ASP A 258 19.99 -15.08 -19.73
CA ASP A 258 21.08 -16.04 -19.46
C ASP A 258 20.78 -17.42 -20.08
N LEU A 259 19.53 -17.88 -20.03
CA LEU A 259 19.11 -19.12 -20.67
C LEU A 259 19.14 -19.01 -22.20
N GLN A 260 18.77 -17.86 -22.78
CA GLN A 260 18.85 -17.65 -24.23
C GLN A 260 20.32 -17.70 -24.71
N ASP A 261 21.20 -16.96 -24.04
CA ASP A 261 22.64 -16.95 -24.36
C ASP A 261 23.24 -18.36 -24.24
N LYS A 262 22.84 -19.10 -23.19
CA LYS A 262 23.24 -20.50 -23.03
C LYS A 262 22.73 -21.40 -24.16
N LYS A 263 21.50 -21.22 -24.64
CA LYS A 263 20.98 -21.98 -25.78
C LYS A 263 21.76 -21.70 -27.06
N GLU A 264 22.11 -20.43 -27.32
CA GLU A 264 22.91 -20.05 -28.49
C GLU A 264 24.33 -20.65 -28.41
N ALA A 265 24.97 -20.61 -27.24
CA ALA A 265 26.27 -21.21 -27.01
C ALA A 265 26.24 -22.74 -27.21
N LEU A 266 25.24 -23.43 -26.65
CA LEU A 266 25.08 -24.88 -26.82
C LEU A 266 24.84 -25.27 -28.28
N LYS A 267 24.04 -24.48 -29.03
CA LYS A 267 23.80 -24.70 -30.46
C LYS A 267 25.08 -24.58 -31.28
N LYS A 268 25.97 -23.64 -30.94
CA LYS A 268 27.29 -23.50 -31.58
C LYS A 268 28.21 -24.69 -31.26
N GLN A 269 28.29 -25.08 -29.99
CA GLN A 269 29.08 -26.23 -29.56
C GLN A 269 28.61 -27.54 -30.22
N GLU A 270 27.30 -27.75 -30.31
CA GLU A 270 26.70 -28.90 -31.00
C GLU A 270 27.11 -28.93 -32.48
N ALA A 271 27.00 -27.80 -33.18
CA ALA A 271 27.38 -27.71 -34.59
C ALA A 271 28.88 -28.02 -34.82
N GLU A 272 29.77 -27.50 -33.97
CA GLU A 272 31.21 -27.76 -34.02
C GLU A 272 31.54 -29.24 -33.70
N ALA A 273 30.90 -29.81 -32.68
CA ALA A 273 31.09 -31.20 -32.27
C ALA A 273 30.56 -32.18 -33.34
N VAL A 274 29.41 -31.91 -33.95
CA VAL A 274 28.82 -32.72 -35.03
C VAL A 274 29.66 -32.62 -36.30
N ALA A 275 30.14 -31.43 -36.67
CA ALA A 275 31.04 -31.26 -37.80
C ALA A 275 32.34 -32.06 -37.61
N SER A 276 32.96 -31.95 -36.44
CA SER A 276 34.16 -32.71 -36.07
C SER A 276 33.93 -34.22 -36.10
N LEU A 277 32.79 -34.68 -35.57
CA LEU A 277 32.41 -36.09 -35.57
C LEU A 277 32.22 -36.64 -37.00
N ASN A 278 31.62 -35.84 -37.89
CA ASN A 278 31.43 -36.20 -39.30
C ASN A 278 32.75 -36.27 -40.07
N GLU A 279 33.72 -35.42 -39.74
CA GLU A 279 35.08 -35.49 -40.31
C GLU A 279 35.80 -36.76 -39.88
N LEU A 280 35.80 -37.08 -38.58
CA LEU A 280 36.45 -38.28 -38.03
C LEU A 280 35.88 -39.58 -38.59
N LYS A 281 34.58 -39.60 -38.92
CA LYS A 281 33.87 -40.74 -39.54
C LYS A 281 34.29 -41.03 -40.99
N LYS A 282 35.05 -40.14 -41.65
CA LYS A 282 35.61 -40.40 -43.00
C LYS A 282 36.68 -41.50 -43.00
N ASP A 283 37.37 -41.71 -41.87
CA ASP A 283 38.34 -42.82 -41.66
C ASP A 283 38.13 -43.46 -40.27
N PRO A 284 37.13 -44.34 -40.13
CA PRO A 284 36.69 -44.85 -38.83
C PRO A 284 37.64 -45.87 -38.19
N VAL A 285 38.55 -46.48 -38.97
CA VAL A 285 39.51 -47.48 -38.46
C VAL A 285 40.65 -46.80 -37.71
N LYS A 286 41.12 -45.64 -38.21
CA LYS A 286 42.20 -44.86 -37.60
C LYS A 286 41.73 -44.02 -36.40
N ASN A 287 40.49 -43.53 -36.43
CA ASN A 287 39.99 -42.52 -35.48
C ASN A 287 39.03 -43.07 -34.40
N LYS A 288 38.99 -44.40 -34.18
CA LYS A 288 37.99 -45.07 -33.32
C LYS A 288 37.85 -44.45 -31.92
N ALA A 289 38.96 -44.16 -31.23
CA ALA A 289 38.94 -43.62 -29.87
C ALA A 289 38.44 -42.16 -29.80
N GLU A 290 38.70 -41.35 -30.83
CA GLU A 290 38.24 -39.96 -30.89
C GLU A 290 36.76 -39.86 -31.29
N ILE A 291 36.28 -40.78 -32.14
CA ILE A 291 34.85 -40.91 -32.47
C ILE A 291 34.04 -41.21 -31.21
N GLU A 292 34.52 -42.12 -30.35
CA GLU A 292 33.83 -42.47 -29.10
C GLU A 292 33.77 -41.27 -28.13
N LYS A 293 34.89 -40.54 -27.96
CA LYS A 293 34.91 -39.30 -27.18
C LYS A 293 33.96 -38.22 -27.71
N LYS A 294 33.99 -37.94 -29.02
CA LYS A 294 33.13 -36.91 -29.63
C LYS A 294 31.66 -37.30 -29.64
N THR A 295 31.34 -38.59 -29.75
CA THR A 295 29.95 -39.09 -29.63
C THR A 295 29.41 -38.84 -28.22
N GLU A 296 30.22 -39.06 -27.18
CA GLU A 296 29.82 -38.80 -25.80
C GLU A 296 29.71 -37.30 -25.49
N GLU A 297 30.54 -36.46 -26.10
CA GLU A 297 30.44 -35.01 -26.02
C GLU A 297 29.13 -34.48 -26.62
N VAL A 298 28.73 -34.97 -27.82
CA VAL A 298 27.45 -34.61 -28.44
C VAL A 298 26.27 -35.00 -27.55
N LYS A 299 26.28 -36.20 -26.95
CA LYS A 299 25.22 -36.62 -26.01
C LYS A 299 25.12 -35.71 -24.78
N LYS A 300 26.25 -35.26 -24.22
CA LYS A 300 26.25 -34.32 -23.08
C LYS A 300 25.65 -32.97 -23.47
N ILE A 301 26.00 -32.46 -24.66
CA ILE A 301 25.43 -31.21 -25.19
C ILE A 301 23.91 -31.34 -25.40
N GLU A 302 23.43 -32.46 -25.95
CA GLU A 302 21.99 -32.73 -26.09
C GLU A 302 21.27 -32.78 -24.73
N GLN A 303 21.87 -33.41 -23.72
CA GLN A 303 21.31 -33.45 -22.36
C GLN A 303 21.25 -32.05 -21.73
N GLU A 304 22.31 -31.26 -21.84
CA GLU A 304 22.33 -29.88 -21.33
C GLU A 304 21.32 -28.98 -22.05
N LYS A 305 21.11 -29.19 -23.36
CA LYS A 305 20.11 -28.49 -24.16
C LYS A 305 18.70 -28.80 -23.67
N LYS A 306 18.40 -30.08 -23.43
CA LYS A 306 17.10 -30.50 -22.88
C LYS A 306 16.83 -29.88 -21.50
N GLN A 307 17.81 -29.88 -20.59
CA GLN A 307 17.68 -29.24 -19.29
C GLN A 307 17.50 -27.71 -19.41
N THR A 308 18.18 -27.08 -20.37
CA THR A 308 18.06 -25.63 -20.63
C THR A 308 16.69 -25.29 -21.23
N ASP A 309 16.13 -26.16 -22.07
CA ASP A 309 14.77 -26.02 -22.60
C ASP A 309 13.70 -26.18 -21.51
N GLU A 310 13.82 -27.16 -20.62
CA GLU A 310 12.93 -27.33 -19.46
C GLU A 310 12.95 -26.10 -18.54
N LYS A 311 14.15 -25.57 -18.23
CA LYS A 311 14.28 -24.32 -17.45
C LYS A 311 13.67 -23.11 -18.16
N SER A 312 13.85 -23.02 -19.47
CA SER A 312 13.28 -21.94 -20.28
C SER A 312 11.75 -21.97 -20.31
N GLN A 313 11.15 -23.16 -20.36
CA GLN A 313 9.68 -23.30 -20.24
C GLN A 313 9.19 -22.88 -18.85
N ALA A 314 9.92 -23.24 -17.79
CA ALA A 314 9.57 -22.81 -16.42
C ALA A 314 9.67 -21.29 -16.24
N VAL A 315 10.68 -20.64 -16.83
CA VAL A 315 10.83 -19.17 -16.83
C VAL A 315 9.67 -18.50 -17.56
N GLU A 316 9.25 -19.03 -18.71
CA GLU A 316 8.11 -18.45 -19.44
C GLU A 316 6.79 -18.61 -18.66
N ALA A 317 6.57 -19.75 -18.02
CA ALA A 317 5.42 -19.96 -17.14
C ALA A 317 5.41 -18.98 -15.95
N LYS A 318 6.56 -18.76 -15.30
CA LYS A 318 6.69 -17.74 -14.23
C LYS A 318 6.38 -16.34 -14.74
N LYS A 319 6.85 -15.99 -15.94
CA LYS A 319 6.60 -14.69 -16.56
C LYS A 319 5.11 -14.44 -16.81
N GLU A 320 4.40 -15.45 -17.33
CA GLU A 320 2.94 -15.38 -17.48
C GLU A 320 2.23 -15.20 -16.13
N GLU A 321 2.67 -15.91 -15.09
CA GLU A 321 2.09 -15.83 -13.76
C GLU A 321 2.31 -14.44 -13.12
N LEU A 322 3.51 -13.87 -13.27
CA LEU A 322 3.83 -12.51 -12.82
C LEU A 322 3.02 -11.45 -13.59
N ASN A 323 2.80 -11.62 -14.89
CA ASN A 323 1.93 -10.72 -15.67
C ASN A 323 0.47 -10.79 -15.19
N LYS A 324 -0.06 -11.99 -14.95
CA LYS A 324 -1.41 -12.15 -14.37
C LYS A 324 -1.51 -11.48 -12.99
N LYS A 325 -0.47 -11.59 -12.16
CA LYS A 325 -0.42 -10.95 -10.84
C LYS A 325 -0.35 -9.42 -10.95
N GLU A 326 0.36 -8.87 -11.94
CA GLU A 326 0.37 -7.44 -12.24
C GLU A 326 -1.03 -6.92 -12.57
N GLU A 327 -1.74 -7.60 -13.49
CA GLU A 327 -3.12 -7.22 -13.85
C GLU A 327 -4.06 -7.26 -12.66
N GLN A 328 -3.93 -8.27 -11.79
CA GLN A 328 -4.71 -8.36 -10.56
C GLN A 328 -4.41 -7.20 -9.61
N LEU A 329 -3.15 -6.82 -9.44
CA LEU A 329 -2.75 -5.69 -8.59
C LEU A 329 -3.24 -4.36 -9.14
N ALA A 330 -3.17 -4.15 -10.47
CA ALA A 330 -3.71 -2.97 -11.11
C ALA A 330 -5.23 -2.85 -10.88
N LYS A 331 -5.99 -3.93 -11.09
CA LYS A 331 -7.43 -3.96 -10.80
C LYS A 331 -7.76 -3.67 -9.34
N LYS A 332 -6.96 -4.20 -8.39
CA LYS A 332 -7.13 -3.94 -6.95
C LYS A 332 -6.84 -2.50 -6.56
N GLU A 333 -5.88 -1.87 -7.22
CA GLU A 333 -5.56 -0.46 -7.02
C GLU A 333 -6.64 0.46 -7.60
N GLU A 334 -7.07 0.23 -8.84
CA GLU A 334 -8.16 0.98 -9.50
C GLU A 334 -9.48 0.93 -8.70
N ALA A 335 -9.80 -0.24 -8.14
CA ALA A 335 -10.95 -0.43 -7.26
C ALA A 335 -10.89 0.42 -5.98
N ARG A 336 -9.68 0.75 -5.49
CA ARG A 336 -9.48 1.56 -4.27
C ARG A 336 -9.32 3.05 -4.55
N THR A 337 -8.76 3.45 -5.69
CA THR A 337 -8.65 4.86 -6.08
C THR A 337 -9.96 5.49 -6.57
N GLY A 338 -11.07 4.75 -6.50
CA GLY A 338 -12.40 5.25 -6.87
C GLY A 338 -12.63 5.40 -8.37
N THR A 339 -11.75 4.84 -9.19
CA THR A 339 -11.85 4.82 -10.65
C THR A 339 -12.50 3.51 -11.06
N THR A 340 -13.77 3.32 -10.71
CA THR A 340 -14.54 2.16 -11.20
C THR A 340 -16.00 2.53 -11.41
N THR A 341 -16.36 2.50 -12.69
CA THR A 341 -17.72 2.37 -13.23
C THR A 341 -18.40 1.17 -12.56
N SER A 342 -19.38 1.43 -11.71
CA SER A 342 -20.25 0.38 -11.15
C SER A 342 -21.10 -0.20 -12.26
N SER A 343 -20.76 -1.40 -12.71
CA SER A 343 -21.69 -2.31 -13.37
C SER A 343 -22.66 -2.88 -12.33
N ASP A 344 -23.87 -2.30 -12.26
CA ASP A 344 -25.12 -3.07 -12.16
C ASP A 344 -26.35 -2.14 -12.25
N GLY A 345 -27.23 -2.41 -13.23
CA GLY A 345 -28.66 -2.09 -13.15
C GLY A 345 -29.22 -0.83 -13.84
N ALA A 346 -29.33 -0.88 -15.17
CA ALA A 346 -30.41 -0.29 -16.01
C ALA A 346 -30.61 1.25 -16.08
N LYS A 347 -30.05 1.88 -17.13
CA LYS A 347 -30.76 2.62 -18.20
C LYS A 347 -29.76 3.11 -19.28
N LYS A 348 -29.79 2.48 -20.47
CA LYS A 348 -29.37 3.05 -21.77
C LYS A 348 -30.31 4.22 -22.11
N ASP A 349 -30.05 5.24 -22.91
CA ASP A 349 -29.06 5.67 -23.92
C ASP A 349 -28.94 7.19 -23.65
N ASP A 350 -27.80 7.87 -23.72
CA ASP A 350 -27.32 8.56 -24.95
C ASP A 350 -25.92 9.17 -24.70
N THR A 351 -25.23 8.72 -23.65
CA THR A 351 -23.96 9.29 -23.15
C THR A 351 -22.75 8.38 -23.39
N VAL A 352 -22.99 7.17 -23.91
CA VAL A 352 -21.99 6.10 -24.07
C VAL A 352 -20.92 6.47 -25.11
N GLN A 353 -21.29 7.08 -26.23
CA GLN A 353 -20.31 7.46 -27.27
C GLN A 353 -19.38 8.62 -26.84
N LYS A 354 -19.83 9.49 -25.93
CA LYS A 354 -19.03 10.64 -25.46
C LYS A 354 -18.09 10.27 -24.31
N VAL A 355 -18.37 9.16 -23.61
CA VAL A 355 -17.56 8.65 -22.50
C VAL A 355 -16.50 7.66 -23.00
N GLU A 356 -16.81 6.81 -23.99
CA GLU A 356 -15.82 5.93 -24.63
C GLU A 356 -14.67 6.72 -25.27
N ALA A 357 -14.97 7.85 -25.93
CA ALA A 357 -13.94 8.74 -26.49
C ALA A 357 -13.02 9.33 -25.41
N LYS A 358 -13.55 9.61 -24.22
CA LYS A 358 -12.82 10.22 -23.11
C LYS A 358 -12.02 9.19 -22.28
N VAL A 359 -12.51 7.96 -22.20
CA VAL A 359 -11.81 6.82 -21.60
C VAL A 359 -10.61 6.43 -22.44
N GLU A 360 -10.73 6.47 -23.77
CA GLU A 360 -9.61 6.16 -24.65
C GLU A 360 -8.56 7.28 -24.65
N GLU A 361 -8.98 8.55 -24.54
CA GLU A 361 -8.09 9.69 -24.28
C GLU A 361 -7.30 9.51 -22.97
N LEU A 362 -7.98 9.15 -21.87
CA LEU A 362 -7.35 8.95 -20.56
C LEU A 362 -6.46 7.69 -20.47
N LYS A 363 -6.82 6.59 -21.15
CA LYS A 363 -5.94 5.40 -21.26
C LYS A 363 -4.66 5.73 -22.02
N THR A 364 -4.77 6.57 -23.05
CA THR A 364 -3.63 7.04 -23.83
C THR A 364 -2.73 7.92 -22.95
N GLU A 365 -3.31 8.83 -22.16
CA GLU A 365 -2.59 9.70 -21.21
C GLU A 365 -1.90 8.89 -20.09
N LEU A 366 -2.54 7.82 -19.59
CA LEU A 366 -1.99 6.97 -18.52
C LEU A 366 -0.89 6.01 -19.04
N ALA A 367 -1.03 5.52 -20.27
CA ALA A 367 0.03 4.78 -20.95
C ALA A 367 1.25 5.69 -21.21
N GLN A 368 1.03 6.94 -21.64
CA GLN A 368 2.07 7.95 -21.80
C GLN A 368 2.75 8.27 -20.46
N THR A 369 2.00 8.42 -19.37
CA THR A 369 2.55 8.69 -18.04
C THR A 369 3.39 7.52 -17.49
N LYS A 370 2.96 6.26 -17.72
CA LYS A 370 3.75 5.08 -17.35
C LYS A 370 5.04 4.96 -18.17
N GLU A 371 4.97 5.31 -19.45
CA GLU A 371 6.15 5.36 -20.32
C GLU A 371 7.09 6.50 -19.91
N GLU A 372 6.57 7.66 -19.49
CA GLU A 372 7.31 8.80 -18.97
C GLU A 372 8.02 8.47 -17.64
N LEU A 373 7.36 7.75 -16.74
CA LEU A 373 7.96 7.26 -15.48
C LEU A 373 9.08 6.25 -15.74
N LYS A 374 8.89 5.35 -16.70
CA LYS A 374 9.93 4.38 -17.11
C LYS A 374 11.11 5.06 -17.79
N LYS A 375 10.86 6.12 -18.58
CA LYS A 375 11.91 7.00 -19.14
C LYS A 375 12.69 7.73 -18.04
N LYS A 376 12.03 8.19 -16.95
CA LYS A 376 12.70 8.80 -15.80
C LYS A 376 13.58 7.86 -14.97
N GLU A 377 13.27 6.56 -14.91
CA GLU A 377 14.12 5.57 -14.21
C GLU A 377 15.40 5.23 -15.00
N GLU A 378 15.37 5.35 -16.33
CA GLU A 378 16.55 5.11 -17.19
C GLU A 378 17.36 6.39 -17.49
N GLN A 379 16.77 7.57 -17.29
CA GLN A 379 17.38 8.86 -17.60
C GLN A 379 17.81 9.63 -16.33
N SER A 380 18.93 10.35 -16.41
CA SER A 380 19.39 11.21 -15.31
C SER A 380 18.38 12.31 -14.98
N ASP A 381 18.35 12.79 -13.72
CA ASP A 381 17.44 13.85 -13.23
C ASP A 381 17.38 15.13 -14.09
N ASN A 382 18.45 15.40 -14.85
CA ASN A 382 18.56 16.57 -15.70
C ASN A 382 18.03 16.33 -17.14
N VAL A 383 17.49 15.15 -17.44
CA VAL A 383 16.83 14.86 -18.72
C VAL A 383 15.33 15.16 -18.59
N VAL A 384 14.85 16.13 -19.34
CA VAL A 384 13.44 16.55 -19.35
C VAL A 384 12.95 16.53 -20.79
N ASN A 385 11.84 15.84 -21.05
CA ASN A 385 11.26 15.71 -22.39
C ASN A 385 12.28 15.26 -23.45
N ASN A 386 13.07 14.22 -23.13
CA ASN A 386 14.16 13.67 -23.95
C ASN A 386 15.30 14.65 -24.29
N LYS A 387 15.35 15.82 -23.64
CA LYS A 387 16.43 16.80 -23.78
C LYS A 387 17.28 16.82 -22.52
N ILE A 388 18.60 16.92 -22.68
CA ILE A 388 19.52 17.02 -21.56
C ILE A 388 19.62 18.49 -21.18
N LEU A 389 19.07 18.85 -20.03
CA LEU A 389 19.11 20.21 -19.51
C LEU A 389 20.34 20.42 -18.64
N PHE A 390 20.89 21.63 -18.69
CA PHE A 390 21.95 22.06 -17.80
C PHE A 390 21.89 23.57 -17.57
N MET A 391 22.33 23.97 -16.37
CA MET A 391 22.40 25.37 -15.99
C MET A 391 23.82 25.88 -16.28
N LYS A 392 23.94 26.92 -17.12
CA LYS A 392 25.20 27.63 -17.32
C LYS A 392 25.25 28.84 -16.39
N PHE A 393 26.17 28.79 -15.44
CA PHE A 393 26.48 29.93 -14.58
C PHE A 393 27.13 31.06 -15.39
N ILE A 394 26.64 32.29 -15.22
CA ILE A 394 27.19 33.48 -15.90
C ILE A 394 28.04 34.30 -14.93
N LYS A 395 27.45 34.73 -13.80
CA LYS A 395 28.13 35.56 -12.79
C LYS A 395 27.39 35.58 -11.46
N TYR A 396 28.07 36.09 -10.45
CA TYR A 396 27.47 36.58 -9.20
C TYR A 396 27.25 38.08 -9.30
N ASP A 397 26.07 38.55 -8.90
CA ASP A 397 25.91 39.96 -8.53
C ASP A 397 26.44 40.17 -7.09
N THR A 398 26.68 41.43 -6.69
CA THR A 398 27.37 41.82 -5.45
C THR A 398 26.78 41.24 -4.16
N ASP A 399 25.49 40.90 -4.15
CA ASP A 399 24.79 40.32 -2.99
C ASP A 399 24.69 38.77 -3.05
N GLY A 400 25.41 38.14 -3.98
CA GLY A 400 25.47 36.69 -4.15
C GLY A 400 24.35 36.08 -4.98
N HIS A 401 23.54 36.89 -5.67
CA HIS A 401 22.52 36.41 -6.60
C HIS A 401 23.18 35.74 -7.80
N TYR A 402 22.69 34.55 -8.16
CA TYR A 402 23.12 33.88 -9.39
C TYR A 402 22.49 34.58 -10.59
N SER A 403 23.28 34.72 -11.65
CA SER A 403 22.77 34.95 -13.00
C SER A 403 23.09 33.71 -13.81
N ASN A 404 22.04 32.98 -14.17
CA ASN A 404 22.12 31.70 -14.85
C ASN A 404 21.40 31.72 -16.19
N GLU A 405 21.88 30.92 -17.12
CA GLU A 405 21.18 30.56 -18.35
C GLU A 405 20.81 29.08 -18.29
N LEU A 406 19.58 28.75 -18.69
CA LEU A 406 19.18 27.35 -18.89
C LEU A 406 19.43 26.95 -20.35
N TRP A 407 20.07 25.82 -20.55
CA TRP A 407 20.38 25.26 -21.85
C TRP A 407 19.84 23.84 -21.95
N ALA A 408 19.52 23.41 -23.17
CA ALA A 408 19.11 22.06 -23.51
C ALA A 408 19.94 21.53 -24.69
N ILE A 409 20.35 20.28 -24.60
CA ILE A 409 20.87 19.48 -25.71
C ILE A 409 19.73 18.59 -26.18
N ASP A 410 19.47 18.55 -27.49
CA ASP A 410 18.51 17.65 -28.12
C ASP A 410 19.24 16.48 -28.79
N PRO A 411 19.37 15.31 -28.14
CA PRO A 411 20.08 14.15 -28.70
C PRO A 411 19.41 13.58 -29.94
N ALA A 412 18.11 13.86 -30.14
CA ALA A 412 17.39 13.41 -31.33
C ALA A 412 17.67 14.29 -32.55
N LYS A 413 18.26 15.47 -32.34
CA LYS A 413 18.57 16.45 -33.39
C LYS A 413 20.07 16.74 -33.45
N ASP A 414 20.88 15.69 -33.56
CA ASP A 414 22.34 15.79 -33.70
C ASP A 414 22.98 16.65 -32.60
N ASP A 415 22.55 16.40 -31.35
CA ASP A 415 22.97 17.13 -30.16
C ASP A 415 22.77 18.66 -30.26
N ALA A 416 21.73 19.11 -30.99
CA ALA A 416 21.46 20.52 -31.18
C ALA A 416 21.31 21.25 -29.84
N LEU A 417 22.06 22.34 -29.71
CA LEU A 417 22.10 23.14 -28.50
C LEU A 417 21.07 24.28 -28.56
N PHE A 418 20.23 24.36 -27.53
CA PHE A 418 19.17 25.35 -27.40
C PHE A 418 19.32 26.15 -26.11
N LYS A 419 19.28 27.48 -26.22
CA LYS A 419 19.32 28.40 -25.07
C LYS A 419 17.90 28.85 -24.73
N SER A 420 17.55 28.80 -23.45
CA SER A 420 16.31 29.39 -22.95
C SER A 420 16.22 30.88 -23.30
N PRO A 421 15.10 31.34 -23.88
CA PRO A 421 14.86 32.77 -24.08
C PRO A 421 14.66 33.51 -22.75
N TYR A 422 14.33 32.78 -21.67
CA TYR A 422 14.30 33.33 -20.32
C TYR A 422 15.68 33.23 -19.66
N ASN A 423 16.27 34.39 -19.34
CA ASN A 423 17.64 34.54 -18.83
C ASN A 423 17.71 35.20 -17.44
N ASN A 424 16.58 35.58 -16.85
CA ASN A 424 16.52 36.14 -15.50
C ASN A 424 16.42 35.04 -14.45
N ILE A 425 17.31 34.05 -14.49
CA ILE A 425 17.30 32.88 -13.60
C ILE A 425 18.32 33.09 -12.48
N CYS A 426 17.89 32.96 -11.23
CA CYS A 426 18.74 33.08 -10.05
C CYS A 426 18.77 31.84 -9.14
N SER A 427 17.98 30.81 -9.44
CA SER A 427 18.11 29.53 -8.74
C SER A 427 19.40 28.81 -9.15
N LYS A 428 20.03 28.13 -8.19
CA LYS A 428 21.20 27.25 -8.44
C LYS A 428 20.85 26.01 -9.25
N GLU A 429 19.63 25.52 -9.06
CA GLU A 429 19.11 24.30 -9.67
C GLU A 429 17.78 24.60 -10.37
N PHE A 430 17.36 23.67 -11.21
CA PHE A 430 16.01 23.60 -11.75
C PHE A 430 15.34 22.32 -11.24
N LYS A 431 14.00 22.29 -11.26
CA LYS A 431 13.24 21.08 -10.96
C LYS A 431 12.29 20.79 -12.09
N GLU A 432 12.17 19.53 -12.47
CA GLU A 432 11.11 19.13 -13.37
C GLU A 432 9.77 19.09 -12.62
N ILE A 433 8.74 19.65 -13.25
CA ILE A 433 7.34 19.46 -12.87
C ILE A 433 6.74 18.53 -13.91
N ALA A 434 6.48 17.29 -13.52
CA ALA A 434 6.00 16.22 -14.40
C ALA A 434 4.80 16.70 -15.24
N ASN A 435 4.83 16.41 -16.55
CA ASN A 435 3.81 16.83 -17.51
C ASN A 435 3.54 18.35 -17.63
N GLN A 436 4.34 19.22 -17.00
CA GLN A 436 4.12 20.67 -17.05
C GLN A 436 5.31 21.43 -17.62
N GLY A 437 6.53 21.16 -17.13
CA GLY A 437 7.72 21.86 -17.59
C GLY A 437 8.83 21.95 -16.55
N VAL A 438 9.68 22.97 -16.70
CA VAL A 438 10.88 23.13 -15.89
C VAL A 438 10.72 24.33 -14.96
N LEU A 439 10.77 24.08 -13.65
CA LEU A 439 10.70 25.08 -12.61
C LEU A 439 12.07 25.67 -12.35
N VAL A 440 12.14 27.01 -12.37
CA VAL A 440 13.29 27.80 -11.94
C VAL A 440 12.83 28.93 -11.03
N LEU A 441 13.77 29.52 -10.28
CA LEU A 441 13.54 30.79 -9.62
C LEU A 441 14.06 31.92 -10.50
N GLY A 442 13.20 32.89 -10.78
CA GLY A 442 13.54 34.04 -11.59
C GLY A 442 13.22 35.35 -10.89
N TYR A 443 13.56 36.47 -11.55
CA TYR A 443 13.36 37.81 -11.01
C TYR A 443 12.87 38.81 -12.06
N ASP A 444 12.21 39.86 -11.58
CA ASP A 444 11.79 41.03 -12.37
C ASP A 444 12.57 42.28 -11.97
N GLY A 445 12.98 43.07 -12.97
CA GLY A 445 13.62 44.38 -12.77
C GLY A 445 15.15 44.36 -12.89
N GLU A 446 15.74 45.53 -13.15
CA GLU A 446 17.19 45.65 -13.41
C GLU A 446 18.03 45.85 -12.15
N LYS A 447 17.46 46.39 -11.06
CA LYS A 447 18.20 46.71 -9.83
C LYS A 447 18.04 45.62 -8.78
N VAL A 448 19.17 45.11 -8.27
CA VAL A 448 19.22 44.03 -7.27
C VAL A 448 18.38 44.34 -6.03
N GLU A 449 18.45 45.57 -5.52
CA GLU A 449 17.74 46.01 -4.31
C GLU A 449 16.20 46.06 -4.42
N THR A 450 15.64 46.07 -5.64
CA THR A 450 14.19 46.17 -5.86
C THR A 450 13.61 44.95 -6.58
N ARG A 451 14.45 43.98 -6.94
CA ARG A 451 14.03 42.77 -7.66
C ARG A 451 13.18 41.91 -6.75
N LYS A 452 11.97 41.59 -7.21
CA LYS A 452 11.16 40.53 -6.62
C LYS A 452 11.48 39.22 -7.31
N HIS A 453 11.55 38.16 -6.52
CA HIS A 453 11.80 36.83 -7.04
C HIS A 453 10.52 36.03 -7.06
N LYS A 454 10.38 35.21 -8.09
CA LYS A 454 9.16 34.45 -8.37
C LYS A 454 9.51 33.08 -8.92
N LEU A 455 8.60 32.13 -8.72
CA LEU A 455 8.65 30.86 -9.42
C LEU A 455 8.34 31.13 -10.89
N VAL A 456 9.10 30.48 -11.77
CA VAL A 456 8.91 30.54 -13.21
C VAL A 456 8.87 29.12 -13.73
N LEU A 457 7.76 28.76 -14.36
CA LEU A 457 7.60 27.49 -15.05
C LEU A 457 7.89 27.71 -16.52
N LEU A 458 8.88 27.00 -17.04
CA LEU A 458 9.31 27.06 -18.44
C LEU A 458 8.73 25.91 -19.23
N ASP A 459 8.42 26.17 -20.50
CA ASP A 459 8.03 25.17 -21.48
C ASP A 459 9.15 24.13 -21.67
N PRO A 460 8.88 22.82 -21.61
CA PRO A 460 9.94 21.81 -21.69
C PRO A 460 10.63 21.76 -23.05
N ASP A 461 9.99 22.24 -24.13
CA ASP A 461 10.55 22.20 -25.47
C ASP A 461 11.27 23.48 -25.87
N LYS A 462 10.63 24.62 -25.61
CA LYS A 462 11.09 25.95 -26.01
C LYS A 462 11.80 26.69 -24.88
N LEU A 463 11.79 26.14 -23.65
CA LEU A 463 12.27 26.77 -22.42
C LEU A 463 11.78 28.22 -22.22
N GLY A 464 10.67 28.59 -22.86
CA GLY A 464 10.04 29.89 -22.72
C GLY A 464 9.11 29.93 -21.51
N VAL A 465 8.85 31.11 -20.97
CA VAL A 465 7.96 31.26 -19.80
C VAL A 465 6.55 30.78 -20.13
N LYS A 466 6.08 29.74 -19.43
CA LYS A 466 4.68 29.30 -19.43
C LYS A 466 3.86 30.05 -18.40
N LYS A 467 4.37 30.12 -17.17
CA LYS A 467 3.65 30.71 -16.03
C LYS A 467 4.62 31.22 -14.98
N THR A 468 4.18 32.18 -14.19
CA THR A 468 4.91 32.69 -13.03
C THR A 468 4.02 32.74 -11.80
N SER A 469 4.59 32.58 -10.60
CA SER A 469 3.82 32.79 -9.37
C SER A 469 3.39 34.25 -9.24
N GLU A 470 2.11 34.49 -8.95
CA GLU A 470 1.57 35.84 -8.78
C GLU A 470 1.93 36.42 -7.41
N SER A 471 2.42 37.66 -7.40
CA SER A 471 2.59 38.52 -6.21
C SER A 471 3.38 37.95 -5.02
N ALA A 472 4.11 36.85 -5.21
CA ALA A 472 5.03 36.30 -4.23
C ALA A 472 6.40 36.99 -4.33
N ASP A 473 7.00 37.32 -3.19
CA ASP A 473 8.40 37.75 -3.10
C ASP A 473 9.20 36.61 -2.46
N ILE A 474 9.71 35.73 -3.31
CA ILE A 474 10.36 34.50 -2.86
C ILE A 474 11.78 34.82 -2.41
N PHE A 475 12.22 34.21 -1.33
CA PHE A 475 13.61 34.36 -0.93
C PHE A 475 14.51 33.68 -1.96
N TRP A 476 15.46 34.41 -2.52
CA TRP A 476 16.24 33.96 -3.68
C TRP A 476 17.17 32.77 -3.41
N ARG A 477 17.51 32.49 -2.14
CA ARG A 477 18.22 31.26 -1.72
C ARG A 477 17.27 30.18 -1.18
N THR A 478 15.97 30.29 -1.43
CA THR A 478 15.01 29.30 -0.94
C THR A 478 15.41 27.89 -1.37
N PRO A 479 15.27 26.88 -0.50
CA PRO A 479 15.15 25.51 -0.98
C PRO A 479 13.93 25.45 -1.91
N MET A 480 14.10 24.87 -3.10
CA MET A 480 13.02 24.71 -4.08
C MET A 480 12.60 23.24 -4.12
N ILE A 481 11.68 22.88 -3.22
CA ILE A 481 11.29 21.48 -3.02
C ILE A 481 9.99 21.21 -3.74
N ASN A 482 10.03 20.32 -4.74
CA ASN A 482 8.85 19.76 -5.37
C ASN A 482 8.57 18.36 -4.79
N ARG A 483 7.43 18.18 -4.12
CA ARG A 483 7.02 16.89 -3.52
C ARG A 483 5.51 16.80 -3.41
N GLU A 484 4.94 15.65 -3.77
CA GLU A 484 3.48 15.40 -3.71
C GLU A 484 2.69 16.47 -4.49
N ASP A 485 3.17 16.84 -5.69
CA ASP A 485 2.61 17.88 -6.56
C ASP A 485 2.47 19.27 -5.90
N LYS A 486 3.33 19.53 -4.92
CA LYS A 486 3.39 20.77 -4.16
C LYS A 486 4.81 21.31 -4.14
N ILE A 487 4.92 22.60 -4.37
CA ILE A 487 6.17 23.35 -4.36
C ILE A 487 6.27 24.10 -3.05
N TYR A 488 7.33 23.84 -2.29
CA TYR A 488 7.61 24.50 -1.01
C TYR A 488 8.80 25.44 -1.17
N VAL A 489 8.61 26.68 -0.72
CA VAL A 489 9.63 27.74 -0.75
C VAL A 489 9.55 28.61 0.50
N ILE A 490 10.61 29.38 0.75
CA ILE A 490 10.64 30.46 1.72
C ILE A 490 10.24 31.74 1.01
N GLU A 491 9.18 32.39 1.50
CA GLU A 491 8.65 33.62 0.95
C GLU A 491 8.76 34.76 1.96
N LYS A 492 9.13 35.94 1.48
CA LYS A 492 9.18 37.18 2.26
C LYS A 492 7.83 37.89 2.21
N VAL A 493 7.27 38.18 3.38
CA VAL A 493 5.95 38.77 3.57
C VAL A 493 6.02 39.75 4.72
N LYS A 494 5.75 41.03 4.47
CA LYS A 494 5.82 42.09 5.50
C LYS A 494 7.12 42.03 6.32
N ASP A 495 8.25 41.87 5.63
CA ASP A 495 9.61 41.75 6.19
C ASP A 495 9.88 40.55 7.10
N LYS A 496 9.01 39.53 7.06
CA LYS A 496 9.24 38.24 7.71
C LYS A 496 9.26 37.12 6.67
N TYR A 497 9.95 36.03 6.98
CA TYR A 497 10.03 34.87 6.10
C TYR A 497 9.10 33.77 6.58
N HIS A 498 8.49 33.07 5.64
CA HIS A 498 7.52 32.03 5.92
C HIS A 498 7.71 30.87 4.94
N VAL A 499 7.36 29.65 5.36
CA VAL A 499 7.26 28.54 4.42
C VAL A 499 5.94 28.69 3.68
N SER A 500 6.02 28.89 2.36
CA SER A 500 4.89 28.95 1.46
C SER A 500 4.81 27.70 0.61
N ARG A 501 3.58 27.28 0.34
CA ARG A 501 3.23 26.12 -0.48
C ARG A 501 2.41 26.56 -1.66
N PHE A 502 2.85 26.14 -2.84
CA PHE A 502 2.20 26.36 -4.13
C PHE A 502 1.84 25.01 -4.74
N LYS A 503 0.82 24.98 -5.60
CA LYS A 503 0.55 23.84 -6.48
C LYS A 503 1.58 23.76 -7.60
N SER A 504 1.70 22.61 -8.27
CA SER A 504 2.55 22.44 -9.45
C SER A 504 2.35 23.51 -10.54
N ASP A 505 1.14 24.04 -10.68
CA ASP A 505 0.81 25.12 -11.61
C ASP A 505 1.18 26.53 -11.10
N LEU A 506 1.97 26.64 -10.03
CA LEU A 506 2.41 27.88 -9.37
C LEU A 506 1.29 28.68 -8.66
N THR A 507 0.09 28.11 -8.51
CA THR A 507 -0.98 28.74 -7.73
C THR A 507 -0.67 28.63 -6.24
N PHE A 508 -0.73 29.75 -5.51
CA PHE A 508 -0.54 29.76 -4.05
C PHE A 508 -1.61 28.94 -3.33
N GLU A 509 -1.21 28.11 -2.36
CA GLU A 509 -2.15 27.35 -1.51
C GLU A 509 -2.19 27.88 -0.08
N LYS A 510 -1.03 27.88 0.58
CA LYS A 510 -0.95 28.14 2.02
C LYS A 510 0.45 28.57 2.42
N ARG A 511 0.54 29.23 3.58
CA ARG A 511 1.78 29.70 4.19
C ARG A 511 1.75 29.47 5.70
N THR A 512 2.90 29.27 6.33
CA THR A 512 2.99 29.24 7.80
C THR A 512 2.58 30.58 8.39
N GLU A 513 1.80 30.57 9.47
CA GLU A 513 1.50 31.80 10.23
C GLU A 513 2.74 32.27 11.00
N GLU A 514 3.46 31.32 11.59
CA GLU A 514 4.70 31.57 12.31
C GLU A 514 5.85 31.83 11.33
N PRO A 515 6.64 32.89 11.56
CA PRO A 515 7.78 33.20 10.72
C PRO A 515 8.89 32.17 10.91
N VAL A 516 9.74 32.02 9.91
CA VAL A 516 10.95 31.19 9.92
C VAL A 516 12.14 32.06 9.54
N GLU A 517 13.36 31.52 9.63
CA GLU A 517 14.55 32.23 9.17
C GLU A 517 14.66 32.18 7.65
N GLU A 518 15.27 33.19 7.03
CA GLU A 518 15.39 33.30 5.57
C GLU A 518 16.17 32.13 4.95
N ASN A 519 17.28 31.72 5.59
CA ASN A 519 18.11 30.59 5.16
C ASN A 519 17.67 29.27 5.81
N SER A 520 16.36 29.06 5.99
CA SER A 520 15.86 27.82 6.56
C SER A 520 15.90 26.67 5.54
N GLU A 521 16.38 25.52 5.99
CA GLU A 521 16.25 24.24 5.30
C GLU A 521 14.94 23.55 5.70
N LEU A 522 14.36 22.77 4.78
CA LEU A 522 13.10 22.06 4.98
C LEU A 522 13.32 20.55 4.90
N THR A 523 13.06 19.85 6.00
CA THR A 523 13.13 18.38 6.07
C THR A 523 11.75 17.78 6.29
N PHE A 524 11.33 16.88 5.42
CA PHE A 524 10.02 16.22 5.48
C PHE A 524 10.14 14.83 6.12
N PHE A 525 9.35 14.56 7.17
CA PHE A 525 9.32 13.24 7.81
C PHE A 525 7.91 12.91 8.29
N GLY A 526 7.29 11.89 7.68
CA GLY A 526 5.90 11.51 7.92
C GLY A 526 4.94 12.64 7.59
N ASP A 527 4.15 13.06 8.58
CA ASP A 527 3.18 14.15 8.51
C ASP A 527 3.77 15.51 8.92
N LYS A 528 5.09 15.62 9.09
CA LYS A 528 5.77 16.82 9.63
C LYS A 528 6.80 17.41 8.68
N ILE A 529 6.98 18.73 8.82
CA ILE A 529 8.04 19.51 8.19
C ILE A 529 8.90 20.10 9.32
N TYR A 530 10.18 19.76 9.34
CA TYR A 530 11.17 20.32 10.24
C TYR A 530 11.88 21.44 9.51
N VAL A 531 11.80 22.64 10.08
CA VAL A 531 12.37 23.86 9.51
C VAL A 531 13.52 24.28 10.40
N THR A 532 14.73 24.17 9.86
CA THR A 532 15.98 24.47 10.57
C THR A 532 16.63 25.66 9.92
N GLY A 533 16.80 26.75 10.66
CA GLY A 533 17.44 27.96 10.17
C GLY A 533 18.56 28.41 11.11
N LYS A 534 19.63 28.95 10.52
CA LYS A 534 20.65 29.67 11.29
C LYS A 534 20.13 31.09 11.52
N PRO A 535 19.86 31.50 12.76
CA PRO A 535 19.38 32.85 13.01
C PRO A 535 20.50 33.87 12.79
N LYS A 536 20.14 35.15 12.71
CA LYS A 536 21.11 36.24 12.71
C LYS A 536 21.90 36.23 14.02
N GLU A 537 23.14 36.70 13.96
CA GLU A 537 24.15 36.56 15.02
C GLU A 537 23.59 36.95 16.42
N GLY A 538 23.68 36.04 17.39
CA GLY A 538 23.22 36.26 18.78
C GLY A 538 21.97 35.49 19.22
N ASP A 539 21.16 34.98 18.28
CA ASP A 539 19.95 34.22 18.59
C ASP A 539 20.20 32.70 18.69
N LYS A 540 19.45 32.01 19.56
CA LYS A 540 19.52 30.55 19.69
C LYS A 540 18.93 29.91 18.44
N THR A 541 19.65 28.96 17.85
CA THR A 541 19.10 28.12 16.77
C THR A 541 17.85 27.43 17.27
N THR A 542 16.79 27.40 16.48
CA THR A 542 15.57 26.64 16.80
C THR A 542 15.15 25.79 15.61
N ILE A 543 14.49 24.67 15.90
CA ILE A 543 13.87 23.81 14.90
C ILE A 543 12.36 23.94 15.06
N LYS A 544 11.71 24.57 14.08
CA LYS A 544 10.24 24.67 14.06
C LYS A 544 9.67 23.45 13.35
N VAL A 545 8.73 22.77 14.00
CA VAL A 545 8.09 21.58 13.47
C VAL A 545 6.66 21.95 13.09
N PHE A 546 6.35 21.87 11.81
CA PHE A 546 5.02 22.14 11.26
C PHE A 546 4.32 20.86 10.84
N LYS A 547 2.99 20.86 10.85
CA LYS A 547 2.19 19.79 10.24
C LYS A 547 2.16 20.00 8.72
N LYS A 548 2.50 18.97 7.95
CA LYS A 548 2.62 19.04 6.48
C LYS A 548 1.31 19.40 5.78
N GLU A 549 0.19 18.91 6.32
CA GLU A 549 -1.16 19.09 5.76
C GLU A 549 -1.58 20.56 5.71
N ASP A 550 -1.41 21.28 6.82
CA ASP A 550 -1.99 22.60 7.02
C ASP A 550 -0.97 23.69 7.39
N LEU A 551 0.33 23.35 7.47
CA LEU A 551 1.42 24.25 7.86
C LEU A 551 1.25 24.88 9.25
N SER A 552 0.44 24.29 10.12
CA SER A 552 0.33 24.72 11.52
C SER A 552 1.58 24.36 12.30
N LEU A 553 2.01 25.25 13.22
CA LEU A 553 3.13 24.98 14.10
C LEU A 553 2.71 23.94 15.14
N LEU A 554 3.44 22.83 15.22
CA LEU A 554 3.24 21.80 16.24
C LEU A 554 4.08 22.07 17.48
N LYS A 555 5.36 22.43 17.28
CA LYS A 555 6.30 22.75 18.37
C LYS A 555 7.57 23.40 17.85
N THR A 556 8.28 24.06 18.75
CA THR A 556 9.63 24.58 18.55
C THR A 556 10.60 23.83 19.45
N ILE A 557 11.71 23.36 18.88
CA ILE A 557 12.77 22.63 19.60
C ILE A 557 13.98 23.54 19.68
N ALA A 558 14.53 23.72 20.88
CA ALA A 558 15.85 24.29 21.07
C ALA A 558 16.88 23.13 21.07
N PRO A 559 17.92 23.17 20.23
CA PRO A 559 19.00 22.19 20.23
C PRO A 559 19.78 22.19 21.55
#